data_AF-A0A8T5UX08-F1
#
_entry.id   AF-A0A8T5UX08-F1
#
_cell.length_a   1.000
_cell.length_b   1.000
_cell.length_c   1.000
_cell.angle_alpha   90.00
_cell.angle_beta   90.00
_cell.angle_gamma   90.00
#
_symmetry.space_group_name_H-M   'P 1'
#
loop_
_entity.id
_entity.type
_entity.pdbx_description
1 polymer ?
#
loop_
_entity_poly.entity_id
_entity_poly.type
_entity_poly.pdbx_seq_one_letter_code
_entity_poly.pdbx_strand_id
1 'polypeptide(L)'
;VYTAGEEQGQILGYGNMNLQITEYNNGMIYSVRAGKGVLVVATDPNVQIGFIRATLKKWAPKIAQVLNRHILKGAPETISDDLKELYSSDTSSSI
;
A
#
# COMPACT_ATOMS: atom_id res chain seq x y z
N VAL A 1 -14.48 -4.41 0.89
CA VAL A 1 -14.30 -4.58 -0.57
C VAL A 1 -13.04 -5.37 -0.88
N TYR A 2 -11.86 -4.98 -0.38
CA TYR A 2 -10.60 -5.72 -0.64
C TYR A 2 -10.67 -7.22 -0.33
N THR A 3 -11.10 -7.59 0.88
CA THR A 3 -11.20 -9.00 1.29
C THR A 3 -12.17 -9.82 0.42
N ALA A 4 -13.27 -9.20 -0.02
CA ALA A 4 -14.21 -9.84 -0.94
C ALA A 4 -13.58 -10.05 -2.33
N GLY A 5 -12.76 -9.11 -2.80
CA GLY A 5 -11.99 -9.28 -4.03
C GLY A 5 -10.96 -10.41 -3.95
N GLU A 6 -10.30 -10.57 -2.80
CA GLU A 6 -9.42 -11.72 -2.55
C GLU A 6 -10.19 -13.04 -2.57
N GLU A 7 -11.34 -13.11 -1.90
CA GLU A 7 -12.17 -14.30 -1.86
C GLU A 7 -12.67 -14.68 -3.27
N GLN A 8 -13.12 -13.71 -4.05
CA GLN A 8 -13.50 -13.93 -5.46
C GLN A 8 -12.32 -14.44 -6.30
N GLY A 9 -11.14 -13.85 -6.12
CA GLY A 9 -9.92 -14.30 -6.82
C GLY A 9 -9.58 -15.75 -6.51
N GLN A 10 -9.74 -16.18 -5.26
CA GLN A 10 -9.54 -17.57 -4.84
C GLN A 10 -10.60 -18.50 -5.45
N ILE A 11 -11.89 -18.13 -5.37
CA ILE A 11 -13.00 -18.93 -5.90
C ILE A 11 -12.85 -19.15 -7.41
N LEU A 12 -12.40 -18.13 -8.14
CA LEU A 12 -12.22 -18.18 -9.59
C LEU A 12 -10.88 -18.78 -10.03
N GLY A 13 -10.01 -19.19 -9.09
CA GLY A 13 -8.72 -19.82 -9.39
C GLY A 13 -7.60 -18.86 -9.80
N TYR A 14 -7.76 -17.56 -9.58
CA TYR A 14 -6.70 -16.55 -9.79
C TYR A 14 -5.70 -16.47 -8.63
N GLY A 15 -6.02 -17.05 -7.47
CA GLY A 15 -5.15 -17.11 -6.31
C GLY A 15 -5.12 -15.80 -5.50
N ASN A 16 -3.95 -15.44 -4.98
CA ASN A 16 -3.78 -14.30 -4.09
C ASN A 16 -3.83 -12.96 -4.84
N MET A 17 -4.55 -11.99 -4.27
CA MET A 17 -4.64 -10.65 -4.85
C MET A 17 -3.36 -9.85 -4.60
N ASN A 18 -2.68 -9.48 -5.68
CA ASN A 18 -1.45 -8.68 -5.62
C ASN A 18 -1.71 -7.17 -5.62
N LEU A 19 -2.73 -6.73 -6.34
CA LEU A 19 -3.12 -5.33 -6.51
C LEU A 19 -4.59 -5.28 -6.93
N GLN A 20 -5.36 -4.44 -6.27
CA GLN A 20 -6.70 -4.06 -6.71
C GLN A 20 -6.66 -2.62 -7.22
N ILE A 21 -7.30 -2.38 -8.36
CA ILE A 21 -7.54 -1.04 -8.91
C ILE A 21 -9.05 -0.87 -9.05
N THR A 22 -9.58 0.25 -8.57
CA THR A 22 -10.98 0.61 -8.74
C THR A 22 -11.04 2.02 -9.29
N GLU A 23 -11.67 2.15 -10.46
CA GLU A 23 -11.82 3.41 -11.16
C GLU A 23 -13.18 4.05 -10.86
N TYR A 24 -13.17 5.36 -10.69
CA TYR A 24 -14.32 6.21 -10.47
C TYR A 24 -14.27 7.38 -11.45
N ASN A 25 -15.42 8.03 -11.67
CA ASN A 25 -15.50 9.20 -12.56
C ASN A 25 -14.49 10.31 -12.20
N ASN A 26 -14.13 10.43 -10.92
CA ASN A 26 -13.27 11.49 -10.40
C ASN A 26 -11.92 10.97 -9.87
N GLY A 27 -11.54 9.73 -10.16
CA GLY A 27 -10.26 9.23 -9.67
C GLY A 27 -10.15 7.73 -9.63
N MET A 28 -9.05 7.25 -9.04
CA MET A 28 -8.78 5.82 -8.90
C MET A 28 -8.37 5.50 -7.47
N ILE A 29 -8.73 4.31 -7.02
CA ILE A 29 -8.28 3.73 -5.76
C ILE A 29 -7.44 2.50 -6.07
N TYR A 30 -6.21 2.50 -5.56
CA TYR A 30 -5.27 1.38 -5.66
C TYR A 30 -5.10 0.78 -4.27
N SER A 31 -5.18 -0.54 -4.16
CA SER A 31 -5.04 -1.24 -2.89
C SER A 31 -4.08 -2.41 -3.01
N VAL A 32 -3.14 -2.51 -2.06
CA VAL A 32 -2.21 -3.64 -1.94
C VAL A 32 -2.13 -4.11 -0.49
N ARG A 33 -1.92 -5.41 -0.29
CA ARG A 33 -1.67 -5.97 1.04
C ARG A 33 -0.37 -5.41 1.61
N ALA A 34 -0.42 -4.91 2.85
CA ALA A 34 0.72 -4.39 3.59
C ALA A 34 0.74 -5.01 5.00
N GLY A 35 1.34 -6.19 5.10
CA GLY A 35 1.35 -6.98 6.34
C GLY A 35 -0.05 -7.47 6.70
N LYS A 36 -0.52 -7.15 7.92
CA LYS A 36 -1.90 -7.45 8.37
C LYS A 36 -2.94 -6.44 7.88
N GLY A 37 -2.50 -5.33 7.29
CA GLY A 37 -3.36 -4.27 6.78
C GLY A 37 -3.36 -4.19 5.24
N VAL A 38 -4.05 -3.16 4.74
CA VAL A 38 -4.12 -2.82 3.31
C VAL A 38 -3.62 -1.39 3.15
N LEU A 39 -2.63 -1.19 2.28
CA LEU A 39 -2.20 0.14 1.86
C LEU A 39 -3.07 0.59 0.70
N VAL A 40 -3.66 1.78 0.84
CA VAL A 40 -4.58 2.36 -0.15
C VAL A 40 -4.01 3.69 -0.65
N VAL A 41 -4.03 3.89 -1.96
CA VAL A 41 -3.67 5.15 -2.61
C VAL A 41 -4.87 5.61 -3.43
N ALA A 42 -5.36 6.81 -3.16
CA ALA A 42 -6.37 7.49 -3.96
C ALA A 42 -5.70 8.52 -4.87
N THR A 43 -6.15 8.62 -6.11
CA THR A 43 -5.59 9.55 -7.10
C THR A 43 -6.70 10.22 -7.90
N ASP A 44 -6.35 11.34 -8.53
CA ASP A 44 -7.14 11.90 -9.63
C ASP A 44 -7.18 10.96 -10.86
N PRO A 45 -8.03 11.21 -11.87
CA PRO A 45 -8.16 10.35 -13.04
C PRO A 45 -6.90 10.30 -13.91
N ASN A 46 -6.16 11.41 -13.99
CA ASN A 46 -5.04 11.58 -14.92
C ASN A 46 -3.70 11.15 -14.30
N VAL A 47 -3.62 9.94 -13.77
CA VAL A 47 -2.37 9.38 -13.24
C VAL A 47 -1.84 8.23 -14.09
N GLN A 48 -0.51 8.12 -14.14
CA GLN A 48 0.12 6.99 -14.81
C GLN A 48 0.04 5.75 -13.90
N ILE A 49 -0.84 4.80 -14.23
CA ILE A 49 -1.05 3.55 -13.47
C ILE A 49 0.26 2.81 -13.19
N GLY A 50 1.17 2.78 -14.19
CA GLY A 50 2.49 2.16 -14.05
C GLY A 50 3.32 2.77 -12.92
N PHE A 51 3.29 4.09 -12.78
CA PHE A 51 3.99 4.81 -11.72
C PHE A 51 3.40 4.49 -10.34
N ILE A 52 2.07 4.47 -10.22
CA ILE A 52 1.40 4.12 -8.95
C ILE A 52 1.72 2.68 -8.56
N ARG A 53 1.67 1.75 -9.52
CA ARG A 53 2.00 0.34 -9.29
C ARG A 53 3.46 0.15 -8.85
N ALA A 54 4.40 0.83 -9.50
CA ALA A 54 5.82 0.79 -9.13
C ALA A 54 6.04 1.36 -7.71
N THR A 55 5.40 2.49 -7.41
CA THR A 55 5.44 3.15 -6.10
C THR A 55 4.92 2.23 -5.00
N LEU A 56 3.73 1.65 -5.18
CA LEU A 56 3.14 0.70 -4.23
C LEU A 56 4.03 -0.52 -4.02
N LYS A 57 4.59 -1.09 -5.09
CA LYS A 57 5.50 -2.25 -4.99
C LYS A 57 6.79 -1.93 -4.24
N LYS A 58 7.33 -0.73 -4.42
CA LYS A 58 8.53 -0.24 -3.70
C LYS A 58 8.26 -0.04 -2.21
N TRP A 59 7.12 0.54 -1.87
CA TRP A 59 6.88 1.09 -0.53
C TRP A 59 6.02 0.23 0.38
N ALA A 60 5.08 -0.55 -0.15
CA ALA A 60 4.19 -1.39 0.67
C ALA A 60 4.93 -2.35 1.62
N PRO A 61 6.04 -3.03 1.20
CA PRO A 61 6.79 -3.88 2.12
C PRO A 61 7.45 -3.10 3.27
N LYS A 62 7.99 -1.90 2.99
CA LYS A 62 8.63 -1.05 4.00
C LYS A 62 7.61 -0.50 5.00
N ILE A 63 6.45 -0.07 4.50
CA ILE A 63 5.34 0.40 5.34
C ILE A 63 4.81 -0.76 6.20
N ALA A 64 4.66 -1.96 5.64
CA ALA A 64 4.26 -3.14 6.39
C ALA A 64 5.23 -3.46 7.54
N GLN A 65 6.54 -3.32 7.33
CA GLN A 65 7.54 -3.50 8.39
C GLN A 65 7.36 -2.48 9.52
N VAL A 66 7.18 -1.19 9.19
CA VAL A 66 6.92 -0.14 10.20
C VAL A 66 5.65 -0.47 10.99
N LEU A 67 4.54 -0.72 10.30
CA LEU A 67 3.26 -1.05 10.95
C LEU A 67 3.36 -2.28 11.87
N ASN A 68 4.07 -3.32 11.43
CA ASN A 68 4.28 -4.52 12.26
C ASN A 68 5.05 -4.20 13.55
N ARG A 69 6.06 -3.32 13.51
CA ARG A 69 6.80 -2.90 14.72
C ARG A 69 5.89 -2.21 15.73
N HIS A 70 4.93 -1.42 15.27
CA HIS A 70 4.06 -0.62 16.14
C HIS A 70 2.85 -1.40 16.66
N ILE A 71 2.27 -2.27 15.84
CA ILE A 71 1.20 -3.19 16.28
C ILE A 71 1.70 -4.11 17.41
N LEU A 72 2.97 -4.52 17.37
CA LEU A 72 3.59 -5.33 18.42
C LEU A 72 3.93 -4.55 19.69
N LYS A 73 4.07 -3.22 19.60
CA LYS A 73 4.45 -2.35 20.73
C LYS A 73 3.27 -1.69 21.45
N GLY A 74 2.05 -1.77 20.91
CA GLY A 74 0.85 -1.21 21.53
C GLY A 74 0.84 0.32 21.71
N ALA A 75 1.80 1.04 21.11
CA ALA A 75 2.01 2.48 21.33
C ALA A 75 1.91 3.25 20.00
N PRO A 76 0.86 4.07 19.80
CA PRO A 76 0.66 4.86 18.57
C PRO A 76 1.71 5.96 18.33
N GLU A 77 2.39 6.40 19.39
CA GLU A 77 3.14 7.68 19.38
C GLU A 77 4.42 7.66 18.52
N THR A 78 4.93 6.49 18.14
CA THR A 78 6.22 6.37 17.42
C THR A 78 6.10 6.07 15.92
N ILE A 79 4.88 5.90 15.40
CA ILE A 79 4.66 5.63 13.96
C ILE A 79 5.08 6.82 13.08
N SER A 80 4.81 8.05 13.56
CA SER A 80 5.15 9.30 12.86
C SER A 80 6.63 9.37 12.48
N ASP A 81 7.50 9.03 13.41
CA ASP A 81 8.94 9.31 13.29
C ASP A 81 9.61 8.25 12.41
N ASP A 82 9.20 6.99 12.52
CA ASP A 82 9.61 5.91 11.62
C ASP A 82 9.22 6.20 10.16
N LEU A 83 8.03 6.78 9.93
CA LEU A 83 7.59 7.16 8.58
C LEU A 83 8.41 8.32 8.02
N LYS A 84 8.76 9.31 8.85
CA LYS A 84 9.65 10.43 8.47
C LYS A 84 11.07 9.95 8.16
N GLU A 85 11.58 8.99 8.91
CA GLU A 85 12.88 8.37 8.65
C GLU A 85 12.87 7.62 7.30
N LEU A 86 11.83 6.82 7.04
CA LEU A 86 11.65 6.17 5.75
C LEU A 86 11.62 7.18 4.59
N TYR A 87 10.93 8.30 4.75
CA TYR A 87 10.91 9.36 3.74
C TYR A 87 12.31 9.94 3.50
N SER A 88 13.03 10.28 4.56
CA SER A 88 14.37 10.88 4.51
C SER A 88 15.41 9.95 3.86
N SER A 89 15.27 8.64 4.06
CA SER A 89 16.14 7.64 3.44
C SER A 89 16.04 7.58 1.91
N ASP A 90 14.87 7.86 1.33
CA ASP A 90 14.69 7.83 -0.13
C ASP A 90 15.28 9.08 -0.80
N THR A 91 15.16 10.24 -0.15
CA THR A 91 15.71 11.51 -0.64
C THR A 91 17.23 11.46 -0.68
N SER A 92 17.86 10.77 0.27
CA SER A 92 19.31 10.58 0.36
C SER A 92 19.86 9.59 -0.69
N SER A 93 19.00 8.73 -1.24
CA SER A 93 19.36 7.71 -2.24
C SER A 93 19.28 8.22 -3.69
N SER A 94 18.92 9.49 -3.89
CA SER A 94 18.67 10.10 -5.21
C SER A 94 19.68 11.20 -5.59
N ILE A 95 20.86 11.21 -4.95
CA ILE A 95 22.00 12.09 -5.26
C ILE A 95 23.17 11.24 -5.74
#